data_AF-A0A7Y0D6I5-F1
#
_entry.id   AF-A0A7Y0D6I5-F1
#
_cell.length_a   1.000
_cell.length_b   1.000
_cell.length_c   1.000
_cell.angle_alpha   90.00
_cell.angle_beta   90.00
_cell.angle_gamma   90.00
#
_symmetry.space_group_name_H-M   'P 1'
#
loop_
_entity.id
_entity.type
_entity.pdbx_description
1 polymer ?
#
loop_
_entity_poly.entity_id
_entity_poly.type
_entity_poly.pdbx_seq_one_letter_code
_entity_poly.pdbx_strand_id
1 'polypeptide(L)'
;PGGLGQLAPLEWLDAAAVTGVIAANGYPADVRGGDPITGLEDADALPGVHVLHAGTALAHDADGDHLVAAGGRVLSVVGVGADLPAARAAAYAGVERIGLPGSHHRTDVALLAD
;
A
#
# COMPACT_ATOMS: atom_id res chain seq x y z
N PRO A 1 -1.38 -17.19 24.37
CA PRO A 1 -2.78 -17.67 24.44
C PRO A 1 -3.63 -17.14 23.28
N GLY A 2 -4.37 -18.03 22.61
CA GLY A 2 -5.29 -17.68 21.53
C GLY A 2 -6.73 -17.68 22.03
N GLY A 3 -7.53 -16.68 21.64
CA GLY A 3 -8.92 -16.50 22.07
C GLY A 3 -9.85 -16.02 20.94
N LEU A 4 -9.36 -16.01 19.69
CA LEU A 4 -10.12 -15.52 18.53
C LEU A 4 -11.43 -16.28 18.30
N GLY A 5 -11.48 -17.59 18.60
CA GLY A 5 -12.67 -18.42 18.45
C GLY A 5 -13.78 -18.16 19.50
N GLN A 6 -13.53 -17.27 20.47
CA GLN A 6 -14.50 -16.87 21.49
C GLN A 6 -15.15 -15.52 21.18
N LEU A 7 -14.72 -14.84 20.12
CA LEU A 7 -15.29 -13.57 19.71
C LEU A 7 -16.64 -13.79 19.01
N ALA A 8 -17.44 -12.73 18.95
CA ALA A 8 -18.67 -12.72 18.17
C ALA A 8 -18.38 -13.03 16.69
N PRO A 9 -19.38 -13.51 15.92
CA PRO A 9 -19.24 -13.71 14.48
C PRO A 9 -18.71 -12.46 13.79
N LEU A 10 -17.89 -12.65 12.76
CA LEU A 10 -17.39 -11.56 11.94
C LEU A 10 -18.53 -10.94 11.15
N GLU A 11 -18.59 -9.61 11.16
CA GLU A 11 -19.45 -8.83 10.29
C GLU A 11 -18.63 -8.30 9.12
N TRP A 12 -19.22 -8.34 7.92
CA TRP A 12 -18.58 -7.91 6.68
C TRP A 12 -19.31 -6.68 6.14
N LEU A 13 -18.53 -5.73 5.63
CA LEU A 13 -19.09 -4.60 4.89
C LEU A 13 -19.59 -5.09 3.53
N ASP A 14 -20.74 -4.59 3.09
CA ASP A 14 -21.23 -4.74 1.71
C ASP A 14 -20.45 -3.79 0.79
N ALA A 15 -19.17 -4.10 0.61
CA ALA A 15 -18.17 -3.31 -0.10
C ALA A 15 -17.09 -4.23 -0.69
N ALA A 16 -16.30 -3.70 -1.61
CA ALA A 16 -15.11 -4.37 -2.12
C ALA A 16 -13.83 -3.68 -1.63
N ALA A 17 -12.74 -4.44 -1.60
CA ALA A 17 -11.41 -3.93 -1.33
C ALA A 17 -10.41 -4.45 -2.38
N VAL A 18 -9.51 -3.59 -2.84
CA VAL A 18 -8.42 -3.92 -3.79
C VAL A 18 -7.10 -3.43 -3.22
N THR A 19 -6.04 -4.22 -3.37
CA THR A 19 -4.71 -3.87 -2.86
C THR A 19 -3.68 -3.80 -3.98
N GLY A 20 -3.09 -2.62 -4.18
CA GLY A 20 -1.89 -2.42 -4.99
C GLY A 20 -0.63 -2.54 -4.12
N VAL A 21 0.36 -3.30 -4.58
CA VAL A 21 1.67 -3.39 -3.90
C VAL A 21 2.68 -2.53 -4.64
N ILE A 22 3.33 -1.61 -3.91
CA ILE A 22 4.46 -0.83 -4.38
C ILE A 22 5.73 -1.55 -3.97
N ALA A 23 6.51 -2.00 -4.95
CA ALA A 23 7.77 -2.70 -4.75
C ALA A 23 8.95 -1.77 -5.03
N ALA A 24 10.04 -1.98 -4.30
CA ALA A 24 11.30 -1.24 -4.49
C ALA A 24 11.94 -1.57 -5.85
N ASN A 25 12.84 -0.68 -6.28
CA ASN A 25 13.66 -0.94 -7.45
C ASN A 25 14.43 -2.26 -7.32
N GLY A 26 14.46 -3.06 -8.39
CA GLY A 26 15.18 -4.32 -8.46
C GLY A 26 14.45 -5.54 -7.86
N TYR A 27 13.33 -5.37 -7.16
CA TYR A 27 12.50 -6.52 -6.74
C TYR A 27 12.02 -7.32 -7.97
N PRO A 28 12.02 -8.68 -7.93
CA PRO A 28 12.33 -9.56 -6.79
C PRO A 28 13.79 -9.97 -6.64
N ALA A 29 14.71 -9.39 -7.42
CA ALA A 29 16.14 -9.70 -7.40
C ALA A 29 16.91 -8.72 -6.49
N ASP A 30 17.84 -7.93 -7.06
CA ASP A 30 18.73 -7.03 -6.33
C ASP A 30 17.99 -5.77 -5.87
N VAL A 31 17.29 -5.88 -4.74
CA VAL A 31 16.52 -4.78 -4.14
C VAL A 31 17.42 -3.66 -3.64
N ARG A 32 17.11 -2.43 -4.04
CA ARG A 32 17.71 -1.21 -3.47
C ARG A 32 16.90 -0.75 -2.25
N GLY A 33 17.53 -0.75 -1.07
CA GLY A 33 16.99 -0.16 0.17
C GLY A 33 17.50 1.26 0.40
N GLY A 34 16.88 1.96 1.34
CA GLY A 34 17.25 3.32 1.77
C GLY A 34 16.63 4.45 0.96
N ASP A 35 15.92 4.16 -0.13
CA ASP A 35 15.25 5.20 -0.91
C ASP A 35 14.12 5.87 -0.10
N PRO A 36 14.00 7.21 -0.16
CA PRO A 36 12.96 7.94 0.56
C PRO A 36 11.57 7.61 0.01
N ILE A 37 10.61 7.53 0.91
CA ILE A 37 9.20 7.35 0.63
C ILE A 37 8.47 8.67 0.94
N THR A 38 7.66 9.16 0.00
CA THR A 38 6.90 10.41 0.15
C THR A 38 5.43 10.22 -0.25
N GLY A 39 4.57 11.17 0.15
CA GLY A 39 3.17 11.24 -0.29
C GLY A 39 2.20 10.32 0.47
N LEU A 40 2.59 9.80 1.65
CA LEU A 40 1.70 8.98 2.48
C LEU A 40 0.49 9.79 2.94
N GLU A 41 0.71 11.01 3.42
CA GLU A 41 -0.36 11.88 3.92
C GLU A 41 -1.36 12.24 2.82
N ASP A 42 -0.85 12.49 1.61
CA ASP A 42 -1.68 12.79 0.44
C ASP A 42 -2.49 11.57 -0.02
N ALA A 43 -1.94 10.36 0.14
CA ALA A 43 -2.64 9.11 -0.17
C ALA A 43 -3.72 8.80 0.87
N ASP A 44 -3.39 8.87 2.16
CA ASP A 44 -4.31 8.59 3.27
C ASP A 44 -5.43 9.63 3.40
N ALA A 45 -5.22 10.84 2.86
CA ALA A 45 -6.28 11.85 2.76
C ALA A 45 -7.36 11.51 1.71
N LEU A 46 -7.12 10.54 0.83
CA LEU A 46 -8.10 10.13 -0.18
C LEU A 46 -9.21 9.26 0.45
N PRO A 47 -10.49 9.53 0.15
CA PRO A 47 -11.59 8.71 0.64
C PRO A 47 -11.44 7.24 0.24
N GLY A 48 -11.55 6.34 1.22
CA GLY A 48 -11.47 4.89 0.99
C GLY A 48 -10.07 4.38 0.68
N VAL A 49 -9.02 5.18 0.90
CA VAL A 49 -7.62 4.74 0.74
C VAL A 49 -6.98 4.49 2.10
N HIS A 50 -6.22 3.40 2.19
CA HIS A 50 -5.38 3.09 3.33
C HIS A 50 -4.00 2.66 2.85
N VAL A 51 -2.94 3.29 3.37
CA VAL A 51 -1.57 2.88 3.11
C VAL A 51 -1.04 2.03 4.27
N LEU A 52 -0.59 0.81 3.96
CA LEU A 52 -0.01 -0.12 4.94
C LEU A 52 1.48 -0.32 4.67
N HIS A 53 2.26 -0.21 5.73
CA HIS A 53 3.69 -0.47 5.72
C HIS A 53 3.99 -1.97 5.60
N ALA A 54 4.86 -2.34 4.66
CA ALA A 54 5.43 -3.69 4.58
C ALA A 54 6.94 -3.64 4.88
N GLY A 55 7.76 -3.35 3.88
CA GLY A 55 9.21 -3.20 4.02
C GLY A 55 9.62 -1.74 4.10
N THR A 56 9.30 -1.06 5.20
CA THR A 56 9.71 0.34 5.46
C THR A 56 10.51 0.46 6.75
N ALA A 57 11.38 1.47 6.85
CA ALA A 57 12.05 1.84 8.09
C ALA A 57 12.04 3.36 8.28
N LEU A 58 12.29 3.83 9.50
CA LEU A 58 12.68 5.21 9.76
C LEU A 58 14.20 5.29 9.67
N ALA A 59 14.70 6.16 8.79
CA ALA A 59 16.08 6.62 8.77
C ALA A 59 16.18 7.92 9.57
N HIS A 60 17.33 8.11 10.22
CA HIS A 60 17.63 9.29 11.01
C HIS A 60 18.87 9.96 10.43
N ASP A 61 18.76 11.23 10.06
CA ASP A 61 19.88 12.03 9.59
C ASP A 61 19.88 13.45 10.19
N ALA A 62 20.65 14.36 9.61
CA ALA A 62 20.77 15.74 10.10
C ALA A 62 19.51 16.58 9.86
N ASP A 63 18.68 16.20 8.89
CA ASP A 63 17.46 16.91 8.48
C ASP A 63 16.20 16.33 9.17
N GLY A 64 16.29 15.13 9.74
CA GLY A 64 15.32 14.58 10.67
C GLY A 64 15.03 13.09 10.48
N ASP A 65 13.79 12.70 10.77
CA ASP A 65 13.30 11.34 10.58
C ASP A 65 12.66 11.22 9.19
N HIS A 66 13.13 10.25 8.41
CA HIS A 66 12.65 9.99 7.06
C HIS A 66 12.17 8.57 6.91
N LEU A 67 10.99 8.39 6.31
CA LEU A 67 10.52 7.07 5.95
C LEU A 67 11.26 6.59 4.70
N VAL A 68 11.83 5.39 4.75
CA VAL A 68 12.61 4.79 3.65
C VAL A 68 12.18 3.36 3.33
N ALA A 69 12.45 2.92 2.11
CA ALA A 69 12.29 1.53 1.71
C ALA A 69 13.33 0.64 2.41
N ALA A 70 12.88 -0.43 3.04
CA ALA A 70 13.69 -1.38 3.81
C ALA A 70 13.45 -2.84 3.40
N GLY A 71 12.79 -3.07 2.27
CA GLY A 71 12.51 -4.41 1.75
C GLY A 71 12.02 -4.38 0.30
N GLY A 72 11.82 -5.56 -0.28
CA GLY A 72 11.40 -5.69 -1.69
C GLY A 72 9.97 -5.20 -1.95
N ARG A 73 9.01 -5.63 -1.13
CA ARG A 73 7.64 -5.08 -1.11
C ARG A 73 7.58 -4.01 -0.03
N VAL A 74 7.26 -2.77 -0.40
CA VAL A 74 7.47 -1.61 0.47
C VAL A 74 6.16 -1.15 1.09
N LEU A 75 5.14 -0.90 0.27
CA LEU A 75 3.82 -0.46 0.72
C LEU A 75 2.71 -1.30 0.09
N SER A 76 1.61 -1.44 0.81
CA SER A 76 0.33 -1.92 0.26
C SER A 76 -0.67 -0.78 0.32
N VAL A 77 -1.17 -0.34 -0.83
CA VAL A 77 -2.21 0.69 -0.94
C VAL A 77 -3.54 -0.03 -1.14
N VAL A 78 -4.42 0.08 -0.17
CA VAL A 78 -5.75 -0.54 -0.18
C VAL A 78 -6.78 0.51 -0.54
N GLY A 79 -7.55 0.25 -1.59
CA GLY A 79 -8.75 1.00 -1.91
C GLY A 79 -9.99 0.21 -1.47
N VAL A 80 -10.92 0.88 -0.82
CA VAL A 80 -12.25 0.37 -0.43
C VAL A 80 -13.32 1.17 -1.15
N GLY A 81 -14.30 0.49 -1.71
CA GLY A 81 -15.39 1.12 -2.46
C GLY A 81 -16.65 0.26 -2.46
N ALA A 82 -17.75 0.82 -2.97
CA ALA A 82 -19.04 0.14 -3.02
C ALA A 82 -19.01 -1.15 -3.88
N ASP A 83 -18.11 -1.21 -4.85
CA ASP A 83 -17.90 -2.35 -5.74
C ASP A 83 -16.43 -2.48 -6.17
N LEU A 84 -16.11 -3.53 -6.92
CA LEU A 84 -14.74 -3.82 -7.35
C LEU A 84 -14.12 -2.69 -8.20
N PRO A 85 -14.82 -2.11 -9.20
CA PRO A 85 -14.31 -0.94 -9.94
C PRO A 85 -14.00 0.26 -9.03
N ALA A 86 -14.88 0.61 -8.09
CA ALA A 86 -14.68 1.73 -7.18
C ALA A 86 -13.48 1.49 -6.24
N ALA A 87 -13.38 0.29 -5.66
CA ALA A 87 -12.26 -0.09 -4.80
C ALA A 87 -10.93 -0.07 -5.57
N ARG A 88 -10.91 -0.55 -6.82
CA ARG A 88 -9.73 -0.48 -7.68
C ARG A 88 -9.35 0.96 -7.99
N ALA A 89 -10.30 1.81 -8.35
CA ALA A 89 -10.06 3.22 -8.64
C ALA A 89 -9.44 3.94 -7.43
N ALA A 90 -9.97 3.70 -6.22
CA ALA A 90 -9.41 4.25 -4.98
C ALA A 90 -7.97 3.77 -4.75
N ALA A 91 -7.69 2.47 -4.90
CA ALA A 91 -6.36 1.91 -4.69
C ALA A 91 -5.32 2.58 -5.61
N TYR A 92 -5.62 2.72 -6.90
CA TYR A 92 -4.68 3.31 -7.86
C TYR A 92 -4.56 4.84 -7.72
N ALA A 93 -5.63 5.54 -7.32
CA ALA A 93 -5.53 6.95 -6.96
C ALA A 93 -4.57 7.16 -5.76
N GLY A 94 -4.57 6.25 -4.78
CA GLY A 94 -3.61 6.25 -3.69
C GLY A 94 -2.18 5.92 -4.15
N VAL A 95 -2.01 4.92 -5.02
CA VAL A 95 -0.70 4.56 -5.58
C VAL A 95 -0.06 5.74 -6.31
N GLU A 96 -0.83 6.52 -7.06
CA GLU A 96 -0.36 7.72 -7.79
C GLU A 96 0.19 8.83 -6.87
N ARG A 97 -0.16 8.83 -5.58
CA ARG A 97 0.37 9.81 -4.61
C ARG A 97 1.73 9.42 -4.05
N ILE A 98 2.08 8.14 -4.10
CA ILE A 98 3.29 7.63 -3.47
C ILE A 98 4.52 7.90 -4.34
N GLY A 99 5.49 8.60 -3.76
CA GLY A 99 6.83 8.73 -4.31
C GLY A 99 7.76 7.66 -3.73
N LEU A 100 8.33 6.82 -4.59
CA LEU A 100 9.46 5.94 -4.26
C LEU A 100 10.35 5.76 -5.51
N PRO A 101 11.58 6.29 -5.50
CA PRO A 101 12.49 6.24 -6.65
C PRO A 101 12.69 4.82 -7.21
N GLY A 102 12.44 4.64 -8.51
CA GLY A 102 12.63 3.35 -9.21
C GLY A 102 11.66 2.26 -8.78
N SER A 103 10.63 2.58 -7.99
CA SER A 103 9.60 1.62 -7.62
C SER A 103 8.77 1.16 -8.82
N HIS A 104 8.07 0.03 -8.64
CA HIS A 104 7.12 -0.46 -9.61
C HIS A 104 5.92 -1.11 -8.91
N HIS A 105 4.81 -1.16 -9.63
CA HIS A 105 3.59 -1.83 -9.24
C HIS A 105 2.89 -2.37 -10.49
N ARG A 106 2.06 -3.40 -10.32
CA ARG A 106 1.18 -3.89 -11.39
C ARG A 106 -0.03 -2.98 -11.55
N THR A 107 -0.48 -2.77 -12.79
CA THR A 107 -1.66 -1.96 -13.12
C THR A 107 -2.90 -2.79 -13.45
N ASP A 108 -2.78 -4.11 -13.54
CA ASP A 108 -3.84 -5.04 -13.92
C ASP A 108 -4.47 -5.77 -12.72
N VAL A 109 -4.17 -5.36 -11.48
CA VAL A 109 -4.80 -5.93 -10.29
C VAL A 109 -6.28 -5.58 -10.28
N ALA A 110 -7.13 -6.60 -10.12
CA ALA A 110 -8.59 -6.49 -10.15
C ALA A 110 -9.15 -5.85 -11.43
N LEU A 111 -8.39 -5.85 -12.53
CA LEU A 111 -8.89 -5.47 -13.83
C LEU A 111 -9.79 -6.60 -14.34
N LEU A 112 -11.04 -6.28 -14.69
CA LEU A 112 -11.95 -7.24 -15.29
C LEU A 112 -11.47 -7.58 -16.70
N ALA A 113 -11.48 -8.86 -17.04
CA ALA A 113 -11.24 -9.31 -18.41
C ALA A 113 -12.51 -9.11 -19.24
N ASP A 114 -12.35 -8.63 -20.47
CA ASP A 114 -13.41 -8.56 -21.48
C ASP A 114 -13.81 -9.95 -21.99
#